data_AF-A0A819SC69-F1
#
_entry.id   AF-A0A819SC69-F1
#
_cell.length_a   1.000
_cell.length_b   1.000
_cell.length_c   1.000
_cell.angle_alpha   90.00
_cell.angle_beta   90.00
_cell.angle_gamma   90.00
#
_symmetry.space_group_name_H-M   'P 1'
#
loop_
_entity.id
_entity.type
_entity.pdbx_description
1 polymer ?
#
loop_
_entity_poly.entity_id
_entity_poly.type
_entity_poly.pdbx_seq_one_letter_code
_entity_poly.pdbx_strand_id
1 'polypeptide(L)'
;MIASQSQTSSRKSRSISRYFLGNKRTSVNNTKPNNDISRCLISVGIFDSYSLYAHVTFFRDYSTCRRLLIITNKNELIIGKYNHRHVLFKIKYRIDLNHIWLNANINDTIASEITSLNYYDYQRSLILGWPTVENYIVEFETKSIREIWKDYIES
;
A
#
# COMPACT_ATOMS: atom_id res chain seq x y z
N MET A 1 53.10 35.40 15.54
CA MET A 1 53.79 34.09 15.60
C MET A 1 52.76 33.10 16.13
N ILE A 2 52.10 32.26 15.31
CA ILE A 2 52.56 30.93 14.78
C ILE A 2 53.05 30.05 15.95
N ALA A 3 52.60 28.82 16.25
CA ALA A 3 51.78 27.79 15.59
C ALA A 3 51.16 26.88 16.69
N SER A 4 49.93 26.37 16.56
CA SER A 4 49.54 25.02 16.05
C SER A 4 49.75 23.82 16.99
N GLN A 5 48.66 23.05 17.19
CA GLN A 5 48.49 21.57 17.09
C GLN A 5 47.39 21.09 18.07
N SER A 6 46.16 20.85 17.61
CA SER A 6 45.60 19.61 17.06
C SER A 6 45.42 18.46 18.07
N GLN A 7 44.16 18.08 18.38
CA GLN A 7 43.67 16.69 18.26
C GLN A 7 42.16 16.53 18.56
N THR A 8 41.50 15.95 17.56
CA THR A 8 40.30 15.07 17.52
C THR A 8 39.54 14.67 18.79
N SER A 9 38.22 14.85 18.77
CA SER A 9 37.19 13.85 19.13
C SER A 9 35.80 14.45 18.90
N SER A 10 34.72 13.78 18.55
CA SER A 10 34.43 12.42 18.10
C SER A 10 33.18 12.53 17.21
N ARG A 11 33.13 11.75 16.13
CA ARG A 11 31.92 11.54 15.34
C ARG A 11 30.77 11.14 16.28
N LYS A 12 29.75 11.99 16.43
CA LYS A 12 28.47 11.54 16.99
C LYS A 12 27.79 10.65 15.95
N SER A 13 28.02 9.35 16.10
CA SER A 13 27.19 8.28 15.55
C SER A 13 25.73 8.58 15.90
N ARG A 14 24.90 8.92 14.90
CA ARG A 14 23.46 9.02 15.10
C ARG A 14 22.92 7.60 15.12
N SER A 15 22.66 7.14 16.33
CA SER A 15 22.05 5.86 16.65
C SER A 15 20.76 5.65 15.87
N ILE A 16 20.70 4.51 15.17
CA ILE A 16 19.45 3.90 14.68
C ILE A 16 18.52 3.71 15.87
N SER A 17 17.42 4.48 15.90
CA SER A 17 16.44 4.40 16.98
C SER A 17 15.53 3.21 16.74
N ARG A 18 15.66 2.21 17.61
CA ARG A 18 14.83 1.00 17.70
C ARG A 18 13.40 1.40 18.06
N TYR A 19 12.48 1.26 17.13
CA TYR A 19 11.05 1.16 17.43
C TYR A 19 10.52 -0.19 16.95
N PHE A 20 11.12 -1.26 17.48
CA PHE A 20 10.44 -2.53 17.65
C PHE A 20 10.27 -2.72 19.15
N LEU A 21 9.02 -2.91 19.58
CA LEU A 21 8.54 -3.75 20.70
C LEU A 21 7.26 -3.14 21.32
N GLY A 22 6.21 -3.97 21.43
CA GLY A 22 5.13 -3.72 22.38
C GLY A 22 3.74 -4.18 21.92
N ASN A 23 3.52 -5.49 21.81
CA ASN A 23 2.17 -6.06 21.86
C ASN A 23 1.54 -5.74 23.23
N LYS A 24 0.42 -5.01 23.25
CA LYS A 24 -0.54 -5.09 24.35
C LYS A 24 -1.80 -5.78 23.84
N ARG A 25 -2.03 -7.00 24.33
CA ARG A 25 -3.31 -7.70 24.24
C ARG A 25 -4.39 -6.81 24.84
N THR A 26 -5.40 -6.47 24.06
CA THR A 26 -6.69 -6.02 24.57
C THR A 26 -7.77 -6.97 24.07
N SER A 27 -8.63 -7.34 25.00
CA SER A 27 -9.65 -8.38 24.99
C SER A 27 -10.59 -8.35 23.78
N VAL A 28 -10.90 -9.57 23.35
CA VAL A 28 -11.98 -9.95 22.44
C VAL A 28 -13.31 -9.46 23.00
N ASN A 29 -13.98 -8.55 22.28
CA ASN A 29 -15.42 -8.54 22.00
C ASN A 29 -15.79 -7.25 21.26
N ASN A 30 -16.46 -7.42 20.11
CA ASN A 30 -16.98 -6.38 19.20
C ASN A 30 -15.99 -5.59 18.33
N THR A 31 -15.03 -6.27 17.70
CA THR A 31 -14.24 -5.66 16.62
C THR A 31 -15.01 -5.71 15.31
N LYS A 32 -15.70 -4.62 14.95
CA LYS A 32 -15.59 -4.16 13.55
C LYS A 32 -14.09 -4.10 13.27
N PRO A 33 -13.59 -4.73 12.19
CA PRO A 33 -12.16 -4.75 11.95
C PRO A 33 -11.74 -3.30 11.74
N ASN A 34 -11.00 -2.79 12.72
CA ASN A 34 -10.51 -1.42 12.73
C ASN A 34 -9.37 -1.41 11.70
N ASN A 35 -9.76 -1.33 10.43
CA ASN A 35 -8.96 -1.52 9.20
C ASN A 35 -7.93 -0.40 8.95
N ASP A 36 -7.46 0.24 10.01
CA ASP A 36 -6.34 1.15 9.97
C ASP A 36 -5.25 0.58 10.85
N ILE A 37 -4.16 0.08 10.24
CA ILE A 37 -2.93 -0.19 10.96
C ILE A 37 -2.48 1.14 11.55
N SER A 38 -2.80 1.35 12.82
CA SER A 38 -2.88 2.68 13.44
C SER A 38 -1.52 3.36 13.63
N ARG A 39 -0.42 2.66 13.31
CA ARG A 39 0.97 3.13 13.53
C ARG A 39 1.97 2.73 12.44
N CYS A 40 1.54 2.25 11.27
CA CYS A 40 2.48 1.98 10.18
C CYS A 40 2.57 3.18 9.23
N LEU A 41 3.31 4.20 9.68
CA LEU A 41 3.83 5.24 8.81
C LEU A 41 5.19 4.78 8.29
N ILE A 42 5.27 4.50 6.99
CA ILE A 42 6.52 4.11 6.35
C ILE A 42 7.12 5.35 5.68
N SER A 43 8.39 5.63 6.00
CA SER A 43 9.25 6.53 5.22
C SER A 43 9.59 5.86 3.89
N VAL A 44 9.65 6.64 2.81
CA VAL A 44 9.95 6.19 1.44
C VAL A 44 11.23 5.32 1.36
N GLY A 45 12.15 5.43 2.33
CA GLY A 45 13.38 4.65 2.41
C GLY A 45 13.31 3.26 3.06
N ILE A 46 12.14 2.69 3.38
CA ILE A 46 12.03 1.30 3.89
C ILE A 46 11.72 0.30 2.76
N PHE A 47 11.61 0.79 1.53
CA PHE A 47 11.24 -0.01 0.36
C PHE A 47 12.46 -0.71 -0.27
N ASP A 48 13.42 -1.21 0.52
CA ASP A 48 14.54 -2.01 -0.01
C ASP A 48 14.11 -3.42 -0.47
N SER A 49 12.81 -3.73 -0.42
CA SER A 49 12.29 -5.09 -0.61
C SER A 49 10.94 -5.13 -1.36
N TYR A 50 10.77 -4.29 -2.40
CA TYR A 50 9.63 -4.44 -3.32
C TYR A 50 10.06 -5.00 -4.68
N SER A 51 9.19 -5.84 -5.23
CA SER A 51 9.31 -6.36 -6.59
C SER A 51 8.58 -5.47 -7.58
N LEU A 52 7.45 -4.89 -7.16
CA LEU A 52 6.58 -4.09 -8.03
C LEU A 52 5.84 -3.02 -7.21
N TYR A 53 5.60 -1.85 -7.80
CA TYR A 53 4.73 -0.83 -7.20
C TYR A 53 3.98 -0.05 -8.27
N ALA A 54 2.82 0.51 -7.91
CA ALA A 54 2.03 1.38 -8.78
C ALA A 54 1.12 2.32 -7.99
N HIS A 55 0.98 3.54 -8.48
CA HIS A 55 -0.09 4.43 -8.05
C HIS A 55 -1.37 4.08 -8.79
N VAL A 56 -2.47 3.98 -8.05
CA VAL A 56 -3.76 3.55 -8.57
C VAL A 56 -4.90 4.33 -7.93
N THR A 57 -6.05 4.33 -8.61
CA THR A 57 -7.30 4.86 -8.09
C THR A 57 -8.24 3.70 -7.78
N PHE A 58 -8.69 3.62 -6.54
CA PHE A 58 -9.70 2.66 -6.10
C PHE A 58 -11.07 3.29 -6.23
N PHE A 59 -12.01 2.57 -6.82
CA PHE A 59 -13.42 2.92 -6.95
C PHE A 59 -14.25 1.96 -6.12
N ARG A 60 -15.12 2.50 -5.27
CA ARG A 60 -16.08 1.73 -4.49
C ARG A 60 -17.22 2.59 -3.98
N ASP A 61 -18.41 2.01 -3.98
CA ASP A 61 -19.66 2.68 -3.65
C ASP A 61 -19.77 3.99 -4.44
N TYR A 62 -19.81 5.12 -3.76
CA TYR A 62 -19.91 6.46 -4.33
C TYR A 62 -18.59 7.24 -4.22
N SER A 63 -17.46 6.55 -3.98
CA SER A 63 -16.20 7.20 -3.64
C SER A 63 -15.01 6.68 -4.46
N THR A 64 -14.04 7.57 -4.65
CA THR A 64 -12.72 7.19 -5.13
C THR A 64 -11.64 7.52 -4.12
N CYS A 65 -10.56 6.74 -4.17
CA CYS A 65 -9.40 7.05 -3.36
C CYS A 65 -8.09 6.62 -4.03
N ARG A 66 -7.11 7.53 -4.04
CA ARG A 66 -5.77 7.22 -4.53
C ARG A 66 -5.00 6.37 -3.53
N ARG A 67 -4.32 5.35 -4.02
CA ARG A 67 -3.50 4.42 -3.24
C ARG A 67 -2.18 4.16 -3.95
N LEU A 68 -1.20 3.72 -3.17
CA LEU A 68 0.02 3.11 -3.64
C LEU A 68 -0.09 1.61 -3.37
N LEU A 69 -0.01 0.80 -4.42
CA LEU A 69 0.14 -0.65 -4.31
C LEU A 69 1.61 -0.99 -4.35
N ILE A 70 2.02 -1.92 -3.50
CA ILE A 70 3.40 -2.41 -3.44
C ILE A 70 3.35 -3.91 -3.25
N ILE A 71 3.95 -4.65 -4.16
CA ILE A 71 4.23 -6.07 -3.98
C ILE A 71 5.63 -6.19 -3.40
N THR A 72 5.72 -6.85 -2.25
CA THR A 72 6.99 -7.12 -1.58
C THR A 72 7.62 -8.42 -2.09
N ASN A 73 8.92 -8.56 -1.88
CA ASN A 73 9.62 -9.83 -2.11
C ASN A 73 9.23 -10.96 -1.14
N LYS A 74 8.30 -10.71 -0.20
CA LYS A 74 7.77 -11.68 0.77
C LYS A 74 6.38 -12.20 0.38
N ASN A 75 5.99 -12.05 -0.88
CA ASN A 75 4.66 -12.46 -1.38
C ASN A 75 3.50 -11.72 -0.71
N GLU A 76 3.69 -10.43 -0.40
CA GLU A 76 2.64 -9.61 0.23
C GLU A 76 2.32 -8.38 -0.63
N LEU A 77 1.03 -8.08 -0.78
CA LEU A 77 0.52 -6.81 -1.26
C LEU A 77 0.33 -5.84 -0.10
N ILE A 78 0.98 -4.69 -0.19
CA ILE A 78 0.79 -3.55 0.71
C ILE A 78 0.00 -2.47 -0.03
N ILE A 79 -1.07 -1.99 0.60
CA ILE A 79 -1.89 -0.88 0.09
C ILE A 79 -1.67 0.32 1.01
N GLY A 80 -1.03 1.36 0.49
CA GLY A 80 -0.72 2.59 1.20
C GLY A 80 -1.58 3.78 0.78
N LYS A 81 -1.85 4.69 1.72
CA LYS A 81 -2.39 6.03 1.46
C LYS A 81 -1.30 7.05 1.70
N TYR A 82 -1.02 7.90 0.71
CA TYR A 82 -0.12 9.02 0.90
C TYR A 82 -0.76 10.09 1.79
N ASN A 83 -0.01 10.55 2.79
CA ASN A 83 -0.40 11.62 3.68
C ASN A 83 0.47 12.85 3.40
N HIS A 84 -0.05 13.76 2.57
CA HIS A 84 0.65 14.98 2.14
C HIS A 84 1.15 15.84 3.32
N ARG A 85 0.41 15.88 4.44
CA ARG A 85 0.78 16.74 5.59
C ARG A 85 2.08 16.31 6.26
N HIS A 86 2.37 15.01 6.24
CA HIS A 86 3.54 14.45 6.91
C HIS A 86 4.57 13.89 5.92
N VAL A 87 4.28 13.88 4.62
CA VAL A 87 5.14 13.27 3.58
C VAL A 87 5.43 11.80 3.92
N LEU A 88 4.39 11.07 4.35
CA LEU A 88 4.49 9.68 4.78
C LEU A 88 3.40 8.83 4.13
N PHE A 89 3.68 7.55 3.94
CA PHE A 89 2.67 6.57 3.56
C PHE A 89 2.09 5.89 4.80
N LYS A 90 0.77 5.98 4.96
CA LYS A 90 0.03 5.20 5.95
C LYS A 90 -0.40 3.88 5.31
N ILE A 91 0.04 2.76 5.85
CA ILE A 91 -0.46 1.45 5.39
C ILE A 91 -1.93 1.31 5.79
N LYS A 92 -2.76 0.98 4.80
CA LYS A 92 -4.17 0.64 4.98
C LYS A 92 -4.35 -0.87 5.06
N TYR A 93 -3.71 -1.60 4.15
CA TYR A 93 -3.81 -3.05 4.09
C TYR A 93 -2.44 -3.68 3.86
N ARG A 94 -2.26 -4.88 4.40
CA ARG A 94 -1.16 -5.80 4.15
C ARG A 94 -1.77 -7.19 4.01
N ILE A 95 -1.62 -7.78 2.84
CA ILE A 95 -2.38 -8.95 2.41
C ILE A 95 -1.39 -9.93 1.77
N ASP A 96 -1.50 -11.21 2.07
CA ASP A 96 -0.75 -12.26 1.35
C ASP A 96 -1.29 -12.36 -0.09
N LEU A 97 -0.39 -12.40 -1.08
CA LEU A 97 -0.78 -12.54 -2.50
C LEU A 97 -1.60 -13.81 -2.76
N ASN A 98 -1.40 -14.88 -1.99
CA ASN A 98 -2.17 -16.12 -2.10
C ASN A 98 -3.66 -15.96 -1.76
N HIS A 99 -4.03 -14.84 -1.14
CA HIS A 99 -5.41 -14.52 -0.78
C HIS A 99 -6.01 -13.45 -1.68
N ILE A 100 -5.32 -13.00 -2.72
CA ILE A 100 -5.83 -11.99 -3.62
C ILE A 100 -6.42 -12.67 -4.85
N TRP A 101 -7.51 -12.12 -5.37
CA TRP A 101 -8.01 -12.46 -6.70
C TRP A 101 -8.12 -11.19 -7.55
N LEU A 102 -7.89 -11.40 -8.84
CA LEU A 102 -8.08 -10.39 -9.87
C LEU A 102 -9.16 -10.83 -10.84
N ASN A 103 -9.94 -9.87 -11.34
CA ASN A 103 -10.79 -10.09 -12.51
C ASN A 103 -10.61 -8.94 -13.51
N ALA A 104 -10.02 -9.28 -14.66
CA ALA A 104 -9.78 -8.35 -15.76
C ALA A 104 -11.03 -8.04 -16.59
N ASN A 105 -12.07 -8.87 -16.49
CA ASN A 105 -13.32 -8.74 -17.25
C ASN A 105 -14.34 -7.96 -16.44
N ILE A 106 -14.26 -6.63 -16.55
CA ILE A 106 -15.24 -5.72 -15.96
C ILE A 106 -16.42 -5.59 -16.93
N ASN A 107 -17.59 -6.04 -16.52
CA ASN A 107 -18.85 -5.72 -17.19
C ASN A 107 -19.68 -4.77 -16.31
N ASP A 108 -20.66 -4.10 -16.90
CA ASP A 108 -21.44 -3.08 -16.20
C ASP A 108 -22.25 -3.63 -15.03
N THR A 109 -22.71 -4.88 -15.13
CA THR A 109 -23.43 -5.56 -14.06
C THR A 109 -22.56 -5.69 -12.81
N ILE A 110 -21.38 -6.32 -12.94
CA ILE A 110 -20.44 -6.51 -11.83
C ILE A 110 -19.93 -5.15 -11.33
N ALA A 111 -19.66 -4.22 -12.24
CA ALA A 111 -19.20 -2.90 -11.85
C ALA A 111 -20.21 -2.17 -10.98
N SER A 112 -21.50 -2.25 -11.32
CA SER A 112 -22.58 -1.62 -10.57
C SER A 112 -22.76 -2.20 -9.15
N GLU A 113 -22.33 -3.45 -8.92
CA GLU A 113 -22.28 -4.04 -7.59
C GLU A 113 -21.12 -3.48 -6.73
N ILE A 114 -20.07 -2.97 -7.36
CA ILE A 114 -18.86 -2.46 -6.68
C ILE A 114 -18.93 -0.94 -6.49
N THR A 115 -19.42 -0.21 -7.48
CA THR A 115 -19.40 1.26 -7.50
C THR A 115 -20.57 1.82 -8.30
N SER A 116 -21.13 2.94 -7.83
CA SER A 116 -22.10 3.73 -8.58
C SER A 116 -21.44 4.72 -9.56
N LEU A 117 -20.11 4.84 -9.51
CA LEU A 117 -19.31 5.69 -10.40
C LEU A 117 -19.00 4.96 -11.70
N ASN A 118 -19.14 5.65 -12.83
CA ASN A 118 -19.02 5.08 -14.18
C ASN A 118 -17.94 5.75 -15.07
N TYR A 119 -17.05 6.55 -14.47
CA TYR A 119 -16.04 7.32 -15.20
C TYR A 119 -14.63 6.71 -15.19
N TYR A 120 -14.45 5.51 -14.63
CA TYR A 120 -13.17 4.80 -14.70
C TYR A 120 -12.95 4.23 -16.09
N ASP A 121 -11.69 4.09 -16.50
CA ASP A 121 -11.34 3.51 -17.79
C ASP A 121 -11.26 1.98 -17.69
N TYR A 122 -12.17 1.28 -18.38
CA TYR A 122 -12.23 -0.18 -18.42
C TYR A 122 -10.93 -0.82 -18.94
N GLN A 123 -10.21 -0.17 -19.86
CA GLN A 123 -8.97 -0.72 -20.42
C GLN A 123 -7.80 -0.65 -19.43
N ARG A 124 -7.87 0.27 -18.47
CA ARG A 124 -6.85 0.48 -17.43
C ARG A 124 -7.25 -0.10 -16.09
N SER A 125 -8.41 -0.75 -16.00
CA SER A 125 -8.98 -1.21 -14.75
C SER A 125 -9.03 -2.73 -14.64
N LEU A 126 -9.05 -3.21 -13.40
CA LEU A 126 -9.35 -4.58 -13.02
C LEU A 126 -10.09 -4.57 -11.68
N ILE A 127 -10.77 -5.67 -11.37
CA ILE A 127 -11.33 -5.88 -10.05
C ILE A 127 -10.26 -6.52 -9.19
N LEU A 128 -10.03 -5.97 -8.01
CA LEU A 128 -9.14 -6.51 -6.98
C LEU A 128 -9.97 -6.82 -5.74
N GLY A 129 -9.85 -8.05 -5.24
CA GLY A 129 -10.47 -8.47 -3.99
C GLY A 129 -9.57 -9.39 -3.17
N TRP A 130 -9.90 -9.51 -1.88
CA TRP A 130 -9.24 -10.40 -0.92
C TRP A 130 -10.23 -10.73 0.22
N PRO A 131 -10.02 -11.82 1.00
CA PRO A 131 -10.91 -12.18 2.10
C PRO A 131 -11.11 -11.01 3.06
N THR A 132 -12.29 -10.93 3.68
CA THR A 132 -12.68 -9.95 4.71
C THR A 132 -12.96 -8.52 4.23
N VAL A 133 -12.70 -8.19 2.96
CA VAL A 133 -13.00 -6.87 2.38
C VAL A 133 -13.71 -7.05 1.03
N GLU A 134 -14.70 -6.22 0.75
CA GLU A 134 -15.38 -6.28 -0.55
C GLU A 134 -14.45 -5.83 -1.69
N ASN A 135 -14.82 -6.21 -2.92
CA ASN A 135 -14.08 -5.91 -4.14
C ASN A 135 -13.92 -4.41 -4.38
N TYR A 136 -12.84 -4.04 -5.08
CA TYR A 136 -12.62 -2.70 -5.61
C TYR A 136 -12.40 -2.78 -7.10
N ILE A 137 -12.90 -1.79 -7.84
CA ILE A 137 -12.35 -1.52 -9.18
C ILE A 137 -11.10 -0.68 -8.98
N VAL A 138 -9.98 -1.15 -9.52
CA VAL A 138 -8.67 -0.49 -9.41
C VAL A 138 -8.24 -0.06 -10.79
N GLU A 139 -8.14 1.24 -10.98
CA GLU A 139 -7.67 1.87 -12.21
C GLU A 139 -6.18 2.22 -12.10
N PHE A 140 -5.40 1.74 -13.06
CA PHE A 140 -3.99 2.03 -13.22
C PHE A 140 -3.76 3.27 -14.09
N GLU A 141 -2.55 3.84 -13.99
CA GLU A 141 -2.19 5.00 -14.80
C GLU A 141 -2.25 4.68 -16.31
N THR A 142 -1.77 3.51 -16.71
CA THR A 142 -1.79 3.05 -18.11
C THR A 142 -2.22 1.60 -18.22
N LYS A 143 -2.71 1.21 -19.42
CA LYS A 143 -3.05 -0.18 -19.74
C LYS A 143 -1.83 -1.10 -19.60
N SER A 144 -0.65 -0.64 -20.01
CA SER A 144 0.58 -1.43 -19.91
C SER A 144 0.92 -1.79 -18.46
N ILE A 145 0.78 -0.83 -17.52
CA ILE A 145 0.99 -1.11 -16.09
C ILE A 145 -0.05 -2.11 -15.59
N ARG A 146 -1.31 -1.96 -16.00
CA ARG A 146 -2.39 -2.90 -15.67
C ARG A 146 -2.08 -4.33 -16.11
N GLU A 147 -1.58 -4.54 -17.33
CA GLU A 147 -1.19 -5.88 -17.80
C GLU A 147 -0.02 -6.45 -16.99
N ILE A 148 1.03 -5.67 -16.71
CA ILE A 148 2.15 -6.12 -15.87
C ILE A 148 1.67 -6.62 -14.49
N TRP A 149 0.75 -5.87 -13.88
CA TRP A 149 0.17 -6.23 -12.58
C TRP A 149 -0.71 -7.47 -12.63
N LYS A 150 -1.48 -7.61 -13.71
CA LYS A 150 -2.31 -8.79 -13.94
C LYS A 150 -1.42 -10.03 -14.10
N ASP A 151 -0.46 -9.98 -15.00
CA ASP A 151 0.45 -11.11 -15.28
C ASP A 151 1.25 -11.52 -14.04
N TYR A 152 1.69 -10.55 -13.23
CA TYR A 152 2.46 -10.84 -12.01
C TYR A 152 1.65 -11.54 -10.92
N ILE A 153 0.38 -11.19 -10.74
CA ILE A 153 -0.46 -11.76 -9.68
C ILE A 153 -1.07 -13.11 -10.12
N GLU A 154 -1.26 -13.32 -11.42
CA GLU A 154 -1.77 -14.58 -11.98
C GLU A 154 -0.69 -15.67 -12.16
N SER A 155 0.61 -15.34 -12.06
CA SER A 155 1.75 -16.28 -12.18
C SER A 155 2.10 -16.99 -10.88
#